data_AF-G4Z373-F1
#
_entry.id   AF-G4Z373-F1
#
_cell.length_a   1.000
_cell.length_b   1.000
_cell.length_c   1.000
_cell.angle_alpha   90.00
_cell.angle_beta   90.00
_cell.angle_gamma   90.00
#
_symmetry.space_group_name_H-M   'P 1'
#
loop_
_entity.id
_entity.type
_entity.pdbx_description
1 polymer ?
#
loop_
_entity_poly.entity_id
_entity_poly.type
_entity_poly.pdbx_seq_one_letter_code
_entity_poly.pdbx_strand_id
1 'polypeptide(L)'
;MAEREWNEKILPSLKLYRQIHHHCIVERPFKVPRESPWPEEAWGIRLGMIVNSIRMGKNYVQFAARDEDTLREIGFAWDRDASTWDERIIPALQTYVAEFNSCRVPQKFVVPACKPWPKAAWNLGLGGQLCKMKYRGDYFRCFGRDVDRLKELGFSFELGRQAWEKLVEPLLDIYEPCFGDTDVPHDFVIPSEAPWPERMWGVHLGVVVARNT
;
A
#
# COMPACT_ATOMS: atom_id res chain seq x y z
N MET A 1 0.93 15.00 -29.54
CA MET A 1 -0.09 15.39 -28.54
C MET A 1 0.19 14.76 -27.16
N ALA A 2 0.36 13.44 -27.06
CA ALA A 2 0.57 12.77 -25.77
C ALA A 2 1.88 13.18 -25.04
N GLU A 3 2.96 13.45 -25.78
CA GLU A 3 4.22 13.92 -25.18
C GLU A 3 4.08 15.31 -24.55
N ARG A 4 3.43 16.24 -25.27
CA ARG A 4 3.16 17.59 -24.76
C ARG A 4 2.31 17.52 -23.49
N GLU A 5 1.28 16.67 -23.48
CA GLU A 5 0.46 16.45 -22.28
C GLU A 5 1.25 15.84 -21.12
N TRP A 6 2.17 14.91 -21.40
CA TRP A 6 3.05 14.36 -20.37
C TRP A 6 3.95 15.44 -19.75
N ASN A 7 4.65 16.20 -20.58
CA ASN A 7 5.63 17.20 -20.16
C ASN A 7 5.00 18.43 -19.50
N GLU A 8 3.87 18.92 -20.03
CA GLU A 8 3.25 20.17 -19.57
C GLU A 8 2.21 19.95 -18.46
N LYS A 9 1.58 18.77 -18.41
CA LYS A 9 0.43 18.54 -17.52
C LYS A 9 0.68 17.44 -16.51
N ILE A 10 1.01 16.22 -16.96
CA ILE A 10 1.05 15.04 -16.09
C ILE A 10 2.25 15.11 -15.14
N LEU A 11 3.47 15.21 -15.66
CA LEU A 11 4.68 15.17 -14.85
C LEU A 11 4.80 16.37 -13.89
N PRO A 12 4.50 17.62 -14.30
CA PRO A 12 4.45 18.75 -13.36
C PRO A 12 3.39 18.57 -12.27
N SER A 13 2.21 18.03 -12.62
CA SER A 13 1.16 17.75 -11.62
C SER A 13 1.60 16.67 -10.63
N LEU A 14 2.35 15.65 -11.04
CA LEU A 14 2.89 14.63 -10.12
C LEU A 14 3.95 15.22 -9.17
N LYS A 15 4.86 16.05 -9.69
CA LYS A 15 5.84 16.78 -8.88
C LYS A 15 5.14 17.64 -7.81
N LEU A 16 4.12 18.38 -8.21
CA LEU A 16 3.37 19.22 -7.29
C LEU A 16 2.53 18.40 -6.29
N TYR A 17 1.92 17.30 -6.75
CA TYR A 17 1.20 16.38 -5.88
C TYR A 17 2.10 15.89 -4.74
N ARG A 18 3.33 15.47 -5.05
CA ARG A 18 4.33 15.06 -4.05
C ARG A 18 4.66 16.18 -3.06
N GLN A 19 4.80 17.41 -3.53
CA GLN A 19 5.09 18.57 -2.67
C GLN A 19 3.94 18.86 -1.68
N ILE A 20 2.70 18.82 -2.14
CA ILE A 20 1.50 19.14 -1.33
C ILE A 20 1.13 17.98 -0.41
N HIS A 21 1.08 16.75 -0.93
CA HIS A 21 0.59 15.58 -0.18
C HIS A 21 1.69 14.84 0.56
N HIS A 22 2.96 15.19 0.32
CA HIS A 22 4.11 14.53 0.95
C HIS A 22 4.15 13.02 0.69
N HIS A 23 3.59 12.56 -0.44
CA HIS A 23 3.66 11.21 -1.02
C HIS A 23 3.23 11.29 -2.49
N CYS A 24 3.55 10.29 -3.31
CA CYS A 24 3.09 10.24 -4.71
C CYS A 24 2.02 9.14 -4.95
N ILE A 25 1.27 8.79 -3.90
CA ILE A 25 0.15 7.86 -3.95
C ILE A 25 -1.11 8.58 -4.47
N VAL A 26 -1.16 8.83 -5.77
CA VAL A 26 -2.33 9.48 -6.39
C VAL A 26 -3.53 8.53 -6.40
N GLU A 27 -4.62 8.94 -5.77
CA GLU A 27 -5.87 8.20 -5.73
C GLU A 27 -6.62 8.27 -7.06
N ARG A 28 -7.28 7.19 -7.46
CA ARG A 28 -8.02 7.09 -8.73
C ARG A 28 -9.00 8.24 -9.01
N PRO A 29 -9.83 8.73 -8.05
CA PRO A 29 -10.77 9.82 -8.30
C PRO A 29 -10.10 11.20 -8.35
N PHE A 30 -8.81 11.32 -8.04
CA PHE A 30 -8.13 12.61 -7.96
C PHE A 30 -8.19 13.36 -9.31
N LYS A 31 -8.69 14.59 -9.22
CA LYS A 31 -8.70 15.57 -10.29
C LYS A 31 -7.84 16.74 -9.88
N VAL A 32 -7.05 17.24 -10.81
CA VAL A 32 -6.26 18.45 -10.60
C VAL A 32 -7.21 19.61 -10.27
N PRO A 33 -7.09 20.24 -9.09
CA PRO A 33 -7.87 21.42 -8.71
C PRO A 33 -7.67 22.57 -9.70
N ARG A 34 -8.70 23.43 -9.86
CA ARG A 34 -8.63 24.61 -10.74
C ARG A 34 -8.11 25.83 -9.99
N GLU A 35 -6.96 25.68 -9.34
CA GLU A 35 -6.37 26.69 -8.47
C GLU A 35 -4.85 26.61 -8.46
N SER A 36 -4.19 27.73 -8.17
CA SER A 36 -2.76 27.76 -7.90
C SER A 36 -2.45 26.91 -6.65
N PRO A 37 -1.33 26.16 -6.61
CA PRO A 37 -0.20 26.15 -7.54
C PRO A 37 -0.30 25.16 -8.73
N TRP A 38 -1.46 24.55 -8.99
CA TRP A 38 -1.59 23.56 -10.06
C TRP A 38 -1.43 24.20 -11.45
N PRO A 39 -0.75 23.53 -12.41
CA PRO A 39 -0.63 24.03 -13.78
C PRO A 39 -2.00 24.24 -14.40
N GLU A 40 -2.25 25.42 -14.98
CA GLU A 40 -3.57 25.78 -15.54
C GLU A 40 -4.00 24.80 -16.63
N GLU A 41 -3.04 24.34 -17.44
CA GLU A 41 -3.26 23.37 -18.52
C GLU A 41 -3.66 21.99 -17.98
N ALA A 42 -3.34 21.71 -16.71
CA ALA A 42 -3.67 20.47 -16.04
C ALA A 42 -5.02 20.52 -15.30
N TRP A 43 -5.62 21.69 -15.12
CA TRP A 43 -6.85 21.88 -14.36
C TRP A 43 -8.01 21.00 -14.83
N GLY A 44 -8.61 20.27 -13.89
CA GLY A 44 -9.72 19.35 -14.15
C GLY A 44 -9.31 18.02 -14.78
N ILE A 45 -8.03 17.80 -15.11
CA ILE A 45 -7.55 16.50 -15.57
C ILE A 45 -7.74 15.47 -14.46
N ARG A 46 -8.27 14.30 -14.84
CA ARG A 46 -8.40 13.14 -13.97
C ARG A 46 -7.05 12.45 -13.80
N LEU A 47 -6.09 13.13 -13.16
CA LEU A 47 -4.73 12.65 -12.96
C LEU A 47 -4.71 11.27 -12.30
N GLY A 48 -5.62 11.00 -11.36
CA GLY A 48 -5.76 9.68 -10.74
C GLY A 48 -6.06 8.54 -11.73
N MET A 49 -6.87 8.80 -12.77
CA MET A 49 -7.15 7.79 -13.80
C MET A 49 -5.96 7.60 -14.75
N ILE A 50 -5.20 8.67 -15.02
CA ILE A 50 -3.98 8.61 -15.81
C ILE A 50 -2.93 7.77 -15.08
N VAL A 51 -2.66 8.09 -13.81
CA VAL A 51 -1.75 7.33 -12.96
C VAL A 51 -2.16 5.87 -12.86
N ASN A 52 -3.45 5.58 -12.68
CA ASN A 52 -3.94 4.21 -12.70
C ASN A 52 -3.70 3.51 -14.05
N SER A 53 -3.81 4.23 -15.16
CA SER A 53 -3.51 3.67 -16.49
C SER A 53 -2.03 3.35 -16.67
N ILE A 54 -1.13 4.20 -16.14
CA ILE A 54 0.32 3.95 -16.12
C ILE A 54 0.62 2.67 -15.33
N ARG A 55 0.08 2.57 -14.09
CA ARG A 55 0.25 1.38 -13.23
C ARG A 55 -0.26 0.08 -13.85
N MET A 56 -1.30 0.16 -14.69
CA MET A 56 -1.86 -0.99 -15.40
C MET A 56 -1.12 -1.34 -16.70
N GLY A 57 0.00 -0.68 -17.01
CA GLY A 57 0.72 -0.92 -18.26
C GLY A 57 -0.06 -0.48 -19.49
N LYS A 58 -0.93 0.53 -19.37
CA LYS A 58 -1.77 1.04 -20.47
C LYS A 58 -1.22 2.34 -21.06
N ASN A 59 -1.94 3.44 -20.89
CA ASN A 59 -1.58 4.72 -21.48
C ASN A 59 -0.36 5.34 -20.79
N TYR A 60 0.43 6.09 -21.55
CA TYR A 60 1.63 6.83 -21.12
C TYR A 60 2.80 6.00 -20.57
N VAL A 61 2.76 4.66 -20.67
CA VAL A 61 3.84 3.78 -20.18
C VAL A 61 5.19 4.12 -20.80
N GLN A 62 5.24 4.40 -22.11
CA GLN A 62 6.47 4.78 -22.80
C GLN A 62 7.08 6.08 -22.23
N PHE A 63 6.26 7.04 -21.80
CA PHE A 63 6.74 8.29 -21.21
C PHE A 63 7.16 8.09 -19.76
N ALA A 64 6.43 7.24 -19.03
CA ALA A 64 6.80 6.86 -17.67
C ALA A 64 8.12 6.06 -17.62
N ALA A 65 8.37 5.22 -18.62
CA ALA A 65 9.65 4.52 -18.78
C ALA A 65 10.78 5.49 -19.19
N ARG A 66 10.51 6.43 -20.10
CA ARG A 66 11.48 7.47 -20.47
C ARG A 66 11.91 8.32 -19.27
N ASP A 67 10.95 8.72 -18.44
CA ASP A 67 11.18 9.62 -17.29
C ASP A 67 11.22 8.85 -15.96
N GLU A 68 11.61 7.57 -16.00
CA GLU A 68 11.64 6.67 -14.83
C GLU A 68 12.46 7.25 -13.68
N ASP A 69 13.62 7.83 -13.98
CA ASP A 69 14.47 8.48 -12.98
C ASP A 69 13.77 9.63 -12.26
N THR A 70 13.02 10.45 -13.00
CA THR A 70 12.25 11.55 -12.40
C THR A 70 11.09 11.00 -11.56
N LEU A 71 10.42 9.95 -12.04
CA LEU A 71 9.35 9.29 -11.29
C LEU A 71 9.88 8.64 -10.00
N ARG A 72 11.07 8.04 -10.05
CA ARG A 72 11.77 7.49 -8.88
C ARG A 72 12.13 8.59 -7.88
N GLU A 73 12.66 9.71 -8.34
CA GLU A 73 13.05 10.84 -7.48
C GLU A 73 11.85 11.42 -6.70
N ILE A 74 10.69 11.54 -7.35
CA ILE A 74 9.47 12.04 -6.69
C ILE A 74 8.74 10.96 -5.87
N GLY A 75 9.24 9.73 -5.85
CA GLY A 75 8.64 8.60 -5.14
C GLY A 75 7.32 8.15 -5.75
N PHE A 76 7.24 8.08 -7.09
CA PHE A 76 6.04 7.61 -7.79
C PHE A 76 5.65 6.19 -7.33
N ALA A 77 4.45 6.08 -6.76
CA ALA A 77 3.95 4.82 -6.24
C ALA A 77 3.48 3.90 -7.37
N TRP A 78 4.37 3.03 -7.87
CA TRP A 78 4.04 2.01 -8.89
C TRP A 78 3.06 0.97 -8.34
N ASP A 79 3.38 0.39 -7.18
CA ASP A 79 2.45 -0.40 -6.39
C ASP A 79 1.80 0.49 -5.33
N ARG A 80 0.51 0.80 -5.54
CA ARG A 80 -0.26 1.65 -4.62
C ARG A 80 -0.30 1.06 -3.21
N ASP A 81 -0.48 -0.25 -3.09
CA ASP A 81 -0.72 -0.88 -1.80
C ASP A 81 0.58 -0.99 -1.01
N ALA A 82 1.68 -1.40 -1.66
CA ALA A 82 3.00 -1.39 -1.04
C ALA A 82 3.42 0.03 -0.63
N SER A 83 3.27 1.03 -1.52
CA SER A 83 3.65 2.42 -1.19
C SER A 83 2.79 2.98 -0.06
N THR A 84 1.49 2.68 -0.02
CA THR A 84 0.62 3.11 1.10
C THR A 84 1.03 2.45 2.41
N TRP A 85 1.40 1.18 2.37
CA TRP A 85 1.89 0.43 3.52
C TRP A 85 3.17 1.05 4.08
N ASP A 86 4.19 1.19 3.22
CA ASP A 86 5.54 1.59 3.62
C ASP A 86 5.67 3.09 3.92
N GLU A 87 5.05 3.95 3.10
CA GLU A 87 5.20 5.40 3.25
C GLU A 87 4.21 6.02 4.24
N ARG A 88 3.07 5.36 4.49
CA ARG A 88 1.97 5.95 5.28
C ARG A 88 1.59 5.11 6.48
N ILE A 89 1.24 3.83 6.30
CA ILE A 89 0.67 3.01 7.38
C ILE A 89 1.72 2.69 8.43
N ILE A 90 2.86 2.09 8.07
CA ILE A 90 3.86 1.71 9.07
C ILE A 90 4.41 2.93 9.83
N PRO A 91 4.84 4.02 9.18
CA PRO A 91 5.33 5.19 9.91
C PRO A 91 4.29 5.77 10.87
N ALA A 92 3.00 5.71 10.51
CA ALA A 92 1.91 6.12 11.39
C ALA A 92 1.73 5.15 12.58
N LEU A 93 1.84 3.83 12.37
CA LEU A 93 1.80 2.86 13.46
C LEU A 93 2.95 3.03 14.44
N GLN A 94 4.17 3.24 13.93
CA GLN A 94 5.36 3.53 14.75
C GLN A 94 5.14 4.76 15.63
N THR A 95 4.62 5.84 15.03
CA THR A 95 4.31 7.07 15.77
C THR A 95 3.19 6.85 16.78
N TYR A 96 2.15 6.10 16.42
CA TYR A 96 1.03 5.81 17.32
C TYR A 96 1.50 5.05 18.58
N VAL A 97 2.35 4.04 18.40
CA VAL A 97 2.92 3.28 19.53
C VAL A 97 3.79 4.18 20.41
N ALA A 98 4.62 5.05 19.81
CA ALA A 98 5.45 5.99 20.55
C ALA A 98 4.62 6.99 21.37
N GLU A 99 3.53 7.51 20.81
CA GLU A 99 2.71 8.55 21.46
C GLU A 99 1.75 7.99 22.51
N PHE A 100 1.14 6.83 22.26
CA PHE A 100 0.08 6.28 23.11
C PHE A 100 0.52 5.07 23.93
N ASN A 101 1.73 4.56 23.71
CA ASN A 101 2.24 3.32 24.31
C ASN A 101 1.22 2.16 24.17
N SER A 102 0.56 2.09 23.01
CA SER A 102 -0.55 1.18 22.77
C SER A 102 -0.59 0.73 21.31
N CYS A 103 -0.97 -0.52 21.10
CA CYS A 103 -1.16 -1.12 19.77
C CYS A 103 -2.64 -1.20 19.38
N ARG A 104 -3.53 -0.66 20.21
CA ARG A 104 -4.98 -0.65 19.97
C ARG A 104 -5.38 0.69 19.37
N VAL A 105 -5.37 0.76 18.04
CA VAL A 105 -5.78 1.96 17.29
C VAL A 105 -7.31 1.97 17.13
N PRO A 106 -8.02 3.03 17.60
CA PRO A 106 -9.46 3.16 17.39
C PRO A 106 -9.83 3.17 15.91
N GLN A 107 -10.94 2.53 15.54
CA GLN A 107 -11.37 2.43 14.13
C GLN A 107 -11.53 3.80 13.45
N LYS A 108 -11.96 4.82 14.19
CA LYS A 108 -12.15 6.19 13.68
C LYS A 108 -10.91 7.08 13.81
N PHE A 109 -9.78 6.53 14.24
CA PHE A 109 -8.54 7.29 14.42
C PHE A 109 -8.02 7.80 13.07
N VAL A 110 -7.78 9.11 13.02
CA VAL A 110 -7.19 9.83 11.89
C VAL A 110 -5.89 10.43 12.36
N VAL A 111 -4.83 10.23 11.58
CA VAL A 111 -3.49 10.77 11.87
C VAL A 111 -3.54 12.30 11.88
N PRO A 112 -3.18 12.96 13.00
CA PRO A 112 -3.09 14.41 13.09
C PRO A 112 -2.11 15.00 12.06
N ALA A 113 -2.46 16.15 11.49
CA ALA A 113 -1.61 16.88 10.55
C ALA A 113 -0.56 17.77 11.26
N CYS A 114 0.15 17.20 12.24
CA CYS A 114 1.16 17.90 13.02
C CYS A 114 2.29 16.96 13.45
N LYS A 115 3.39 17.52 13.97
CA LYS A 115 4.44 16.72 14.60
C LYS A 115 3.89 16.00 15.85
N PRO A 116 4.33 14.77 16.16
CA PRO A 116 5.43 14.04 15.52
C PRO A 116 5.04 13.21 14.30
N TRP A 117 3.78 13.27 13.86
CA TRP A 117 3.28 12.42 12.77
C TRP A 117 3.99 12.68 11.44
N PRO A 118 4.37 11.61 10.72
CA PRO A 118 4.96 11.72 9.39
C PRO A 118 4.03 12.47 8.45
N LYS A 119 4.56 13.43 7.71
CA LYS A 119 3.78 14.26 6.80
C LYS A 119 2.99 13.45 5.76
N ALA A 120 3.61 12.38 5.25
CA ALA A 120 2.96 11.44 4.33
C ALA A 120 1.72 10.78 4.94
N ALA A 121 1.69 10.59 6.25
CA ALA A 121 0.59 9.96 6.96
C ALA A 121 -0.51 10.95 7.40
N TRP A 122 -0.30 12.26 7.28
CA TRP A 122 -1.29 13.25 7.72
C TRP A 122 -2.67 13.02 7.11
N ASN A 123 -3.70 13.16 7.94
CA ASN A 123 -5.11 12.92 7.61
C ASN A 123 -5.43 11.49 7.14
N LEU A 124 -4.49 10.53 7.28
CA LEU A 124 -4.77 9.12 7.03
C LEU A 124 -5.74 8.60 8.10
N GLY A 125 -6.89 8.07 7.68
CA GLY A 125 -7.78 7.29 8.55
C GLY A 125 -7.16 5.94 8.91
N LEU A 126 -6.10 5.94 9.72
CA LEU A 126 -5.29 4.78 10.07
C LEU A 126 -6.15 3.66 10.68
N GLY A 127 -7.04 3.98 11.62
CA GLY A 127 -7.96 2.99 12.19
C GLY A 127 -8.87 2.33 11.16
N GLY A 128 -9.31 3.10 10.18
CA GLY A 128 -10.12 2.61 9.06
C GLY A 128 -9.33 1.69 8.14
N GLN A 129 -8.04 1.96 7.92
CA GLN A 129 -7.17 1.06 7.15
C GLN A 129 -6.94 -0.26 7.87
N LEU A 130 -6.65 -0.23 9.17
CA LEU A 130 -6.47 -1.46 9.97
C LEU A 130 -7.76 -2.29 10.01
N CYS A 131 -8.92 -1.63 10.08
CA CYS A 131 -10.21 -2.31 10.00
C CYS A 131 -10.39 -3.01 8.65
N LYS A 132 -10.06 -2.35 7.52
CA LYS A 132 -10.15 -2.98 6.20
C LYS A 132 -9.15 -4.12 6.05
N MET A 133 -7.94 -3.98 6.59
CA MET A 133 -6.96 -5.06 6.63
C MET A 133 -7.51 -6.28 7.38
N LYS A 134 -8.06 -6.08 8.59
CA LYS A 134 -8.67 -7.16 9.38
C LYS A 134 -9.80 -7.87 8.65
N TYR A 135 -10.77 -7.15 8.10
CA TYR A 135 -12.00 -7.77 7.58
C TYR A 135 -12.00 -8.08 6.09
N ARG A 136 -11.23 -7.34 5.27
CA ARG A 136 -11.16 -7.52 3.81
C ARG A 136 -9.82 -8.09 3.34
N GLY A 137 -8.79 -8.07 4.19
CA GLY A 137 -7.45 -8.48 3.84
C GLY A 137 -6.71 -7.48 2.95
N ASP A 138 -7.07 -6.20 3.01
CA ASP A 138 -6.31 -5.14 2.35
C ASP A 138 -4.85 -5.18 2.84
N TYR A 139 -3.89 -4.97 1.93
CA TYR A 139 -2.44 -5.05 2.23
C TYR A 139 -1.93 -6.42 2.68
N PHE A 140 -2.66 -7.53 2.42
CA PHE A 140 -2.28 -8.88 2.87
C PHE A 140 -0.82 -9.26 2.59
N ARG A 141 -0.38 -9.07 1.35
CA ARG A 141 1.01 -9.29 0.95
C ARG A 141 1.99 -8.49 1.82
N CYS A 142 1.69 -7.22 2.07
CA CYS A 142 2.59 -6.31 2.76
C CYS A 142 2.71 -6.68 4.24
N PHE A 143 1.60 -6.84 4.94
CA PHE A 143 1.64 -7.23 6.35
C PHE A 143 2.18 -8.65 6.53
N GLY A 144 1.90 -9.56 5.59
CA GLY A 144 2.40 -10.93 5.60
C GLY A 144 3.91 -11.02 5.43
N ARG A 145 4.55 -10.04 4.78
CA ARG A 145 6.01 -9.91 4.69
C ARG A 145 6.60 -9.19 5.91
N ASP A 146 5.86 -8.22 6.45
CA ASP A 146 6.30 -7.39 7.59
C ASP A 146 5.88 -7.95 8.95
N VAL A 147 5.62 -9.26 9.08
CA VAL A 147 5.09 -9.85 10.33
C VAL A 147 5.99 -9.61 11.54
N ASP A 148 7.30 -9.64 11.35
CA ASP A 148 8.30 -9.41 12.41
C ASP A 148 8.36 -7.93 12.79
N ARG A 149 8.37 -7.04 11.80
CA ARG A 149 8.30 -5.59 12.01
C ARG A 149 7.05 -5.19 12.79
N LEU A 150 5.92 -5.81 12.51
CA LEU A 150 4.67 -5.59 13.25
C LEU A 150 4.73 -6.17 14.67
N LYS A 151 5.36 -7.33 14.84
CA LYS A 151 5.58 -7.97 16.15
C LYS A 151 6.45 -7.10 17.06
N GLU A 152 7.53 -6.52 16.53
CA GLU A 152 8.39 -5.58 17.26
C GLU A 152 7.62 -4.33 17.73
N LEU A 153 6.66 -3.88 16.93
CA LEU A 153 5.77 -2.77 17.28
C LEU A 153 4.64 -3.19 18.24
N GLY A 154 4.51 -4.47 18.59
CA GLY A 154 3.45 -4.99 19.46
C GLY A 154 2.10 -5.19 18.77
N PHE A 155 2.03 -5.09 17.44
CA PHE A 155 0.81 -5.34 16.69
C PHE A 155 0.63 -6.83 16.38
N SER A 156 -0.52 -7.38 16.79
CA SER A 156 -1.02 -8.67 16.33
C SER A 156 -2.31 -8.48 15.56
N PHE A 157 -2.40 -9.08 14.37
CA PHE A 157 -3.56 -9.02 13.52
C PHE A 157 -4.11 -10.41 13.26
N GLU A 158 -5.38 -10.56 13.58
CA GLU A 158 -6.22 -11.70 13.21
C GLU A 158 -7.06 -11.29 12.00
N LEU A 159 -7.10 -12.12 10.98
CA LEU A 159 -7.96 -11.94 9.83
C LEU A 159 -9.39 -12.37 10.18
N GLY A 160 -10.36 -11.57 9.74
CA GLY A 160 -11.76 -12.00 9.77
C GLY A 160 -11.99 -13.15 8.80
N ARG A 161 -12.98 -14.00 9.09
CA ARG A 161 -13.37 -15.16 8.28
C ARG A 161 -13.38 -14.89 6.77
N GLN A 162 -14.01 -13.80 6.33
CA GLN A 162 -14.07 -13.46 4.90
C GLN A 162 -12.69 -13.22 4.28
N ALA A 163 -11.79 -12.54 4.99
CA ALA A 163 -10.43 -12.31 4.51
C ALA A 163 -9.63 -13.62 4.50
N TRP A 164 -9.82 -14.45 5.52
CA TRP A 164 -9.22 -15.77 5.63
C TRP A 164 -9.62 -16.70 4.48
N GLU A 165 -10.92 -16.92 4.26
CA GLU A 165 -11.47 -17.74 3.18
C GLU A 165 -10.96 -17.29 1.80
N LYS A 166 -10.81 -15.98 1.61
CA LYS A 166 -10.38 -15.42 0.33
C LYS A 166 -8.88 -15.50 0.07
N LEU A 167 -8.06 -15.38 1.12
CA LEU A 167 -6.61 -15.13 0.96
C LEU A 167 -5.75 -16.26 1.50
N VAL A 168 -6.17 -16.93 2.57
CA VAL A 168 -5.38 -17.94 3.26
C VAL A 168 -5.81 -19.35 2.85
N GLU A 169 -7.10 -19.65 2.76
CA GLU A 169 -7.56 -20.99 2.33
C GLU A 169 -6.98 -21.43 0.98
N PRO A 170 -6.95 -20.59 -0.09
CA PRO A 170 -6.34 -20.99 -1.36
C PRO A 170 -4.82 -21.22 -1.27
N LEU A 171 -4.16 -20.71 -0.23
CA LEU A 171 -2.73 -20.94 0.02
C LEU A 171 -2.51 -22.24 0.79
N LEU A 172 -3.45 -22.62 1.66
CA LEU A 172 -3.44 -23.92 2.34
C LEU A 172 -3.74 -25.05 1.36
N ASP A 173 -4.66 -24.84 0.40
CA ASP A 173 -4.94 -25.78 -0.69
C ASP A 173 -3.70 -26.07 -1.56
N ILE A 174 -2.79 -25.09 -1.65
CA ILE A 174 -1.50 -25.25 -2.33
C ILE A 174 -0.47 -25.93 -1.42
N TYR A 175 -0.48 -25.61 -0.12
CA TYR A 175 0.46 -26.14 0.86
C TYR A 175 0.33 -27.65 1.05
N GLU A 176 -0.89 -28.14 1.28
CA GLU A 176 -1.19 -29.54 1.59
C GLU A 176 -0.58 -30.54 0.58
N PRO A 177 -0.77 -30.39 -0.74
CA PRO A 177 -0.16 -31.31 -1.72
C PRO A 177 1.37 -31.15 -1.84
N CYS A 178 1.93 -29.99 -1.49
CA CYS A 178 3.37 -29.75 -1.57
C CYS A 178 4.14 -30.36 -0.40
N PHE A 179 3.57 -30.36 0.81
CA PHE A 179 4.27 -30.76 2.04
C PHE A 179 3.66 -31.98 2.72
N GLY A 180 2.45 -32.41 2.32
CA GLY A 180 1.78 -33.60 2.85
C GLY A 180 1.29 -33.46 4.29
N ASP A 181 1.24 -32.24 4.82
CA ASP A 181 0.79 -31.92 6.17
C ASP A 181 -0.24 -30.78 6.11
N THR A 182 -1.19 -30.79 7.05
CA THR A 182 -2.17 -29.73 7.27
C THR A 182 -1.63 -28.68 8.25
N ASP A 183 -0.66 -29.05 9.10
CA ASP A 183 -0.03 -28.13 10.06
C ASP A 183 1.11 -27.34 9.40
N VAL A 184 0.84 -26.07 9.10
CA VAL A 184 1.84 -25.17 8.53
C VAL A 184 2.87 -24.78 9.59
N PRO A 185 4.18 -25.04 9.40
CA PRO A 185 5.23 -24.62 10.33
C PRO A 185 5.19 -23.12 10.59
N HIS A 186 5.39 -22.71 11.84
CA HIS A 186 5.29 -21.30 12.24
C HIS A 186 6.22 -20.37 11.42
N ASP A 187 7.41 -20.84 11.06
CA ASP A 187 8.42 -20.12 10.28
C ASP A 187 8.25 -20.28 8.76
N PHE A 188 7.19 -20.94 8.29
CA PHE A 188 6.96 -21.15 6.86
C PHE A 188 6.73 -19.82 6.13
N VAL A 189 7.59 -19.57 5.14
CA VAL A 189 7.53 -18.44 4.21
C VAL A 189 7.25 -18.96 2.81
N ILE A 190 6.29 -18.36 2.12
CA ILE A 190 5.93 -18.77 0.76
C ILE A 190 7.13 -18.60 -0.17
N PRO A 191 7.63 -19.70 -0.79
CA PRO A 191 8.79 -19.65 -1.65
C PRO A 191 8.49 -18.97 -2.99
N SER A 192 9.52 -18.43 -3.62
CA SER A 192 9.43 -17.70 -4.89
C SER A 192 9.39 -18.62 -6.11
N GLU A 193 8.56 -19.67 -6.06
CA GLU A 193 8.48 -20.69 -7.10
C GLU A 193 7.06 -21.24 -7.28
N ALA A 194 6.82 -21.90 -8.41
CA ALA A 194 5.55 -22.59 -8.66
C ALA A 194 5.34 -23.72 -7.61
N PRO A 195 4.11 -24.00 -7.18
CA PRO A 195 2.81 -23.48 -7.67
C PRO A 195 2.36 -22.15 -7.05
N TRP A 196 3.19 -21.49 -6.24
CA TRP A 196 2.78 -20.30 -5.49
C TRP A 196 2.58 -19.08 -6.39
N PRO A 197 1.48 -18.31 -6.23
CA PRO A 197 1.29 -17.07 -6.96
C PRO A 197 2.38 -16.05 -6.62
N GLU A 198 2.99 -15.40 -7.63
CA GLU A 198 4.10 -14.43 -7.43
C GLU A 198 3.75 -13.31 -6.43
N ARG A 199 2.49 -12.88 -6.44
CA ARG A 199 1.97 -11.86 -5.53
C ARG A 199 1.99 -12.28 -4.05
N MET A 200 2.15 -13.56 -3.74
CA MET A 200 2.15 -14.11 -2.38
C MET A 200 3.55 -14.54 -1.93
N TRP A 201 4.55 -14.50 -2.80
CA TRP A 201 5.93 -14.84 -2.43
C TRP A 201 6.44 -13.98 -1.26
N GLY A 202 7.18 -14.61 -0.35
CA GLY A 202 7.74 -13.97 0.84
C GLY A 202 6.72 -13.70 1.96
N VAL A 203 5.45 -14.07 1.80
CA VAL A 203 4.49 -13.98 2.91
C VAL A 203 4.80 -15.07 3.92
N HIS A 204 4.92 -14.69 5.19
CA HIS A 204 5.10 -15.60 6.33
C HIS A 204 3.77 -16.27 6.68
N LEU A 205 3.35 -17.22 5.83
CA LEU A 205 2.07 -17.91 5.94
C LEU A 205 1.92 -18.65 7.28
N GLY A 206 3.00 -19.25 7.79
CA GLY A 206 2.98 -19.93 9.10
C GLY A 206 2.56 -19.02 10.25
N VAL A 207 3.11 -17.81 10.30
CA VAL A 207 2.77 -16.79 11.32
C VAL A 207 1.32 -16.32 11.16
N VAL A 208 0.84 -16.20 9.93
CA VAL A 208 -0.55 -15.80 9.67
C VAL A 208 -1.53 -16.89 10.11
N VAL A 209 -1.19 -18.17 9.88
CA VAL A 209 -2.02 -19.30 10.29
C VAL A 209 -2.07 -19.40 11.81
N ALA A 210 -0.92 -19.41 12.47
CA ALA A 210 -0.81 -19.53 13.94
C ALA A 210 -1.53 -18.42 14.72
N ARG A 211 -1.82 -17.27 14.08
CA ARG A 211 -2.55 -16.15 14.70
C ARG A 211 -4.07 -16.28 14.60
N ASN A 212 -4.59 -17.13 13.70
CA ASN A 212 -6.03 -17.27 13.45
C ASN A 212 -6.60 -18.63 13.91
N THR A 213 -5.75 -19.51 14.44
CA THR A 213 -6.10 -20.80 15.06
C THR A 213 -6.08 -20.69 16.57
#